data_AF-A0A956B1H1-F1
#
_entry.id   AF-A0A956B1H1-F1
#
_cell.length_a   1.000
_cell.length_b   1.000
_cell.length_c   1.000
_cell.angle_alpha   90.00
_cell.angle_beta   90.00
_cell.angle_gamma   90.00
#
_symmetry.space_group_name_H-M   'P 1'
#
loop_
_entity.id
_entity.type
_entity.pdbx_description
1 polymer ?
#
loop_
_entity_poly.entity_id
_entity_poly.type
_entity_poly.pdbx_seq_one_letter_code
_entity_poly.pdbx_strand_id
1 'polypeptide(L)'
;MIRPALTYTPDFVADPAALFATMRDEVAWTQQMKSRRTASMGVPYNYTSASYPVAPWHPAVQALRERVARAVGFMPTNCLLNDYPTGEHRLGWHADDVSILAPGTGIAIVSLGAERALGLRTRGDEGFVYQQIPLAA
;
A
#
# COMPACT_ATOMS: atom_id res chain seq x y z
N MET A 1 -16.07 14.68 -15.08
CA MET A 1 -14.85 13.87 -14.87
C MET A 1 -14.43 13.98 -13.40
N ILE A 2 -14.58 12.93 -12.59
CA ILE A 2 -14.19 12.95 -11.17
C ILE A 2 -12.74 12.50 -11.09
N ARG A 3 -11.81 13.45 -10.89
CA ARG A 3 -10.46 13.08 -10.45
C ARG A 3 -10.58 12.49 -9.04
N PRO A 4 -9.97 11.32 -8.76
CA PRO A 4 -9.95 10.81 -7.39
C PRO A 4 -9.29 11.86 -6.50
N ALA A 5 -9.89 12.11 -5.34
CA ALA A 5 -9.27 12.96 -4.32
C ALA A 5 -7.99 12.25 -3.86
N LEU A 6 -6.84 12.76 -4.31
CA LEU A 6 -5.53 12.25 -3.95
C LEU A 6 -4.89 13.21 -2.97
N THR A 7 -4.54 12.70 -1.79
CA THR A 7 -3.69 13.41 -0.83
C THR A 7 -2.30 12.78 -0.87
N TYR A 8 -1.28 13.61 -1.08
CA TYR A 8 0.12 13.21 -0.98
C TYR A 8 0.76 13.92 0.21
N THR A 9 1.40 13.17 1.09
CA THR A 9 2.07 13.69 2.29
C THR A 9 3.50 13.16 2.33
N PRO A 10 4.50 13.94 1.88
CA PRO A 10 5.91 13.56 2.02
C PRO A 10 6.30 13.51 3.51
N ASP A 11 7.38 12.81 3.82
CA ASP A 11 7.94 12.71 5.18
C ASP A 11 6.93 12.22 6.24
N PHE A 12 5.96 11.40 5.81
CA PHE A 12 4.91 10.88 6.68
C PHE A 12 5.43 9.89 7.73
N VAL A 13 6.62 9.33 7.58
CA VAL A 13 7.22 8.42 8.56
C VAL A 13 8.42 9.12 9.20
N ALA A 14 8.46 9.15 10.53
CA ALA A 14 9.48 9.90 11.26
C ALA A 14 10.89 9.30 11.12
N ASP A 15 10.99 7.96 11.18
CA ASP A 15 12.22 7.22 10.91
C ASP A 15 11.94 6.13 9.86
N PRO A 16 11.93 6.50 8.57
CA PRO A 16 11.58 5.56 7.50
C PRO A 16 12.63 4.47 7.33
N ALA A 17 13.90 4.73 7.66
CA ALA A 17 14.99 3.77 7.55
C ALA A 17 14.86 2.66 8.61
N ALA A 18 14.62 3.02 9.87
CA ALA A 18 14.41 2.04 10.93
C ALA A 18 13.13 1.22 10.70
N LEU A 19 12.03 1.86 10.28
CA LEU A 19 10.80 1.15 9.96
C LEU A 19 11.00 0.19 8.78
N PHE A 20 11.71 0.61 7.73
CA PHE A 20 12.04 -0.25 6.59
C PHE A 20 12.85 -1.48 7.02
N ALA A 21 13.92 -1.28 7.81
CA ALA A 21 14.74 -2.40 8.31
C ALA A 21 13.92 -3.37 9.16
N THR A 22 13.11 -2.85 10.09
CA THR A 22 12.18 -3.64 10.92
C THR A 22 11.25 -4.48 10.05
N MET A 23 10.61 -3.87 9.03
CA MET A 23 9.70 -4.59 8.14
C MET A 23 10.42 -5.66 7.33
N ARG A 24 11.60 -5.35 6.80
CA ARG A 24 12.40 -6.28 6.00
C ARG A 24 12.80 -7.51 6.83
N ASP A 25 13.21 -7.30 8.07
CA ASP A 25 13.89 -8.32 8.88
C ASP A 25 12.94 -9.12 9.78
N GLU A 26 11.81 -8.53 10.23
CA GLU A 26 10.91 -9.16 11.21
C GLU A 26 9.59 -9.68 10.60
N VAL A 27 9.15 -9.17 9.45
CA VAL A 27 7.90 -9.62 8.83
C VAL A 27 8.08 -11.03 8.25
N ALA A 28 7.13 -11.91 8.55
CA ALA A 28 7.04 -13.24 7.95
C ALA A 28 6.57 -13.13 6.48
N TRP A 29 7.49 -12.78 5.59
CA TRP A 29 7.23 -12.62 4.15
C TRP A 29 6.84 -13.95 3.49
N THR A 30 5.84 -13.90 2.61
CA THR A 30 5.46 -15.01 1.74
C THR A 30 5.78 -14.69 0.28
N GLN A 31 6.06 -15.72 -0.52
CA GLN A 31 6.27 -15.60 -1.96
C GLN A 31 5.10 -16.25 -2.72
N GLN A 32 3.87 -15.81 -2.47
CA GLN A 32 2.70 -16.28 -3.22
C GLN A 32 2.68 -15.76 -4.67
N MET A 33 3.45 -14.71 -4.95
CA MET A 33 3.50 -14.05 -6.26
C MET A 33 4.91 -14.08 -6.83
N LYS A 34 5.03 -14.27 -8.15
CA LYS A 34 6.33 -14.22 -8.82
C LYS A 34 6.98 -12.83 -8.76
N SER A 35 6.17 -11.77 -8.76
CA SER A 35 6.66 -10.40 -8.93
C SER A 35 7.17 -9.73 -7.66
N ARG A 36 6.83 -10.23 -6.46
CA ARG A 36 7.14 -9.58 -5.18
C ARG A 36 6.87 -10.50 -4.00
N ARG A 37 7.46 -10.19 -2.85
CA ARG A 37 7.09 -10.79 -1.56
C ARG A 37 5.92 -10.04 -0.95
N THR A 38 5.07 -10.74 -0.22
CA THR A 38 3.88 -10.17 0.41
C THR A 38 3.63 -10.71 1.80
N ALA A 39 3.02 -9.88 2.63
CA ALA A 39 2.49 -10.27 3.93
C ALA A 39 1.17 -9.52 4.16
N SER A 40 0.22 -10.14 4.86
CA SER A 40 -1.05 -9.50 5.23
C SER A 40 -1.16 -9.42 6.75
N MET A 41 -1.73 -8.33 7.24
CA MET A 41 -1.99 -8.08 8.66
C MET A 41 -3.42 -7.58 8.84
N GLY A 42 -4.06 -7.96 9.94
CA GLY A 42 -5.45 -7.64 10.22
C GLY A 42 -6.43 -8.55 9.46
N VAL A 43 -7.53 -7.96 8.99
CA VAL A 43 -8.54 -8.67 8.19
C VAL A 43 -7.99 -8.83 6.76
N PRO A 44 -7.80 -10.05 6.25
CA PRO A 44 -7.09 -10.26 5.00
C PRO A 44 -7.87 -9.74 3.80
N TYR A 45 -7.16 -9.08 2.87
CA TYR A 45 -7.66 -8.75 1.54
C TYR A 45 -7.27 -9.86 0.55
N ASN A 46 -8.19 -10.80 0.33
CA ASN A 46 -7.98 -11.96 -0.53
C ASN A 46 -8.49 -11.68 -1.95
N TYR A 47 -7.74 -12.13 -2.95
CA TYR A 47 -8.10 -12.04 -4.36
C TYR A 47 -7.50 -13.22 -5.13
N THR A 48 -7.86 -13.39 -6.40
CA THR A 48 -7.57 -14.60 -7.19
C THR A 48 -6.12 -15.10 -7.12
N SER A 49 -5.15 -14.19 -6.97
CA SER A 49 -3.72 -14.51 -6.98
C SER A 49 -3.08 -14.71 -5.61
N ALA A 50 -3.78 -14.42 -4.50
CA ALA A 50 -3.26 -14.63 -3.15
C ALA A 50 -4.37 -14.71 -2.10
N SER A 51 -4.16 -15.61 -1.12
CA SER A 51 -5.03 -15.78 0.04
C SER A 51 -4.20 -15.74 1.31
N TYR A 52 -4.68 -15.04 2.32
CA TYR A 52 -4.04 -14.89 3.62
C TYR A 52 -5.01 -15.25 4.75
N PRO A 53 -4.50 -15.86 5.83
CA PRO A 53 -5.27 -15.97 7.06
C PRO A 53 -5.36 -14.60 7.74
N VAL A 54 -6.29 -14.47 8.68
CA VAL A 54 -6.25 -13.37 9.66
C VAL A 54 -4.92 -13.45 10.41
N ALA A 55 -4.20 -12.35 10.45
CA ALA A 55 -2.90 -12.26 11.11
C ALA A 55 -2.86 -11.08 12.08
N PRO A 56 -2.17 -11.21 13.23
CA PRO A 56 -1.97 -10.08 14.12
C PRO A 56 -1.18 -8.96 13.43
N TRP A 57 -1.37 -7.74 13.92
CA TRP A 57 -0.56 -6.61 13.47
C TRP A 57 0.84 -6.71 14.07
N HIS A 58 1.86 -6.51 13.25
CA HIS A 58 3.21 -6.27 13.76
C HIS A 58 3.23 -4.96 14.57
N PRO A 59 3.89 -4.87 15.73
CA PRO A 59 3.85 -3.67 16.59
C PRO A 59 4.19 -2.37 15.85
N ALA A 60 5.26 -2.39 15.03
CA ALA A 60 5.64 -1.23 14.23
C ALA A 60 4.59 -0.84 13.15
N VAL A 61 3.89 -1.82 12.58
CA VAL A 61 2.79 -1.55 11.62
C VAL A 61 1.55 -1.06 12.35
N GLN A 62 1.27 -1.54 13.57
CA GLN A 62 0.20 -1.02 14.40
C GLN A 62 0.40 0.45 14.75
N ALA A 63 1.62 0.85 15.14
CA ALA A 63 1.93 2.26 15.39
C ALA A 63 1.75 3.12 14.13
N LEU A 64 2.19 2.63 12.97
CA LEU A 64 1.97 3.30 11.69
C LEU A 64 0.47 3.41 11.35
N ARG A 65 -0.29 2.34 11.55
CA ARG A 65 -1.75 2.28 11.33
C ARG A 65 -2.48 3.35 12.14
N GLU A 66 -2.12 3.55 13.41
CA GLU A 66 -2.71 4.61 14.24
C GLU A 66 -2.39 6.01 13.71
N ARG A 67 -1.16 6.24 13.23
CA ARG A 67 -0.77 7.51 12.61
C ARG A 67 -1.53 7.75 11.30
N VAL A 68 -1.66 6.73 10.45
CA VAL A 68 -2.46 6.79 9.22
C VAL A 68 -3.91 7.10 9.57
N ALA A 69 -4.49 6.42 10.57
CA ALA A 69 -5.89 6.60 10.94
C ALA A 69 -6.22 8.05 11.31
N ARG A 70 -5.32 8.74 12.02
CA ARG A 70 -5.47 10.17 12.34
C ARG A 70 -5.41 11.06 11.09
N ALA A 71 -4.60 10.70 10.09
CA ALA A 71 -4.45 11.47 8.87
C ALA A 71 -5.63 11.30 7.91
N VAL A 72 -6.19 10.09 7.80
CA VAL A 72 -7.25 9.78 6.83
C VAL A 72 -8.67 9.83 7.41
N GLY A 73 -8.80 9.90 8.74
CA GLY A 73 -10.10 10.01 9.42
C GLY A 73 -10.86 8.69 9.57
N PHE A 74 -10.26 7.55 9.21
CA PHE A 74 -10.83 6.21 9.41
C PHE A 74 -9.74 5.24 9.86
N MET A 75 -10.13 4.18 10.55
CA MET A 75 -9.18 3.16 11.04
C MET A 75 -8.99 2.07 9.97
N PRO A 76 -7.78 1.88 9.40
CA PRO A 76 -7.53 0.75 8.51
C PRO A 76 -7.75 -0.58 9.23
N THR A 77 -8.37 -1.55 8.57
CA THR A 77 -8.64 -2.89 9.14
C THR A 77 -7.77 -3.98 8.52
N ASN A 78 -7.14 -3.68 7.38
CA ASN A 78 -6.25 -4.55 6.63
C ASN A 78 -4.96 -3.78 6.29
N CYS A 79 -3.84 -4.50 6.21
CA CYS A 79 -2.62 -4.02 5.58
C CYS A 79 -2.02 -5.14 4.73
N LEU A 80 -1.85 -4.89 3.42
CA LEU A 80 -1.08 -5.74 2.53
C LEU A 80 0.30 -5.10 2.30
N LEU A 81 1.32 -5.71 2.89
CA LEU A 81 2.72 -5.34 2.67
C LEU A 81 3.19 -5.92 1.35
N ASN A 82 3.92 -5.12 0.57
CA ASN A 82 4.50 -5.50 -0.70
C ASN A 82 5.99 -5.16 -0.67
N ASP A 83 6.84 -6.17 -0.75
CA ASP A 83 8.29 -6.00 -0.79
C ASP A 83 8.83 -6.30 -2.19
N TYR A 84 9.61 -5.35 -2.71
CA TYR A 84 10.16 -5.36 -4.06
C TYR A 84 11.70 -5.32 -3.98
N PRO A 85 12.36 -6.51 -3.88
CA PRO A 85 13.79 -6.61 -3.55
C PRO A 85 14.74 -5.84 -4.48
N THR A 86 14.39 -5.76 -5.75
CA THR A 86 15.17 -5.08 -6.80
C THR A 86 14.24 -4.27 -7.71
N GLY A 87 14.80 -3.41 -8.55
CA GLY A 87 14.06 -2.62 -9.55
C GLY A 87 13.34 -3.43 -10.62
N GLU A 88 13.64 -4.73 -10.75
CA GLU A 88 12.96 -5.63 -11.70
C GLU A 88 11.57 -6.05 -11.20
N HIS A 89 11.37 -6.00 -9.88
CA HIS A 89 10.10 -6.29 -9.23
C HIS A 89 9.15 -5.10 -9.36
N ARG A 90 7.97 -5.35 -9.93
CA ARG A 90 6.96 -4.32 -10.24
C ARG A 90 5.55 -4.86 -10.12
N LEU A 91 4.62 -3.94 -9.93
CA LEU A 91 3.19 -4.19 -10.00
C LEU A 91 2.65 -3.49 -11.24
N GLY A 92 2.08 -4.28 -12.16
CA GLY A 92 1.48 -3.75 -13.40
C GLY A 92 0.21 -2.96 -13.11
N TRP A 93 -0.34 -2.32 -14.15
CA TRP A 93 -1.61 -1.61 -14.05
C TRP A 93 -2.74 -2.52 -13.54
N HIS A 94 -3.34 -2.13 -12.43
CA HIS A 94 -4.47 -2.80 -11.80
C HIS A 94 -5.37 -1.75 -11.13
N ALA A 95 -6.55 -2.19 -10.70
CA ALA A 95 -7.40 -1.45 -9.78
C ALA A 95 -7.69 -2.37 -8.60
N ASP A 96 -7.60 -1.83 -7.39
CA ASP A 96 -8.04 -2.53 -6.19
C ASP A 96 -9.56 -2.68 -6.22
N ASP A 97 -10.06 -3.78 -5.67
CA ASP A 97 -11.49 -3.96 -5.43
C ASP A 97 -11.90 -3.09 -4.24
N VAL A 98 -12.53 -1.96 -4.54
CA VAL A 98 -13.03 -1.03 -3.54
C VAL A 98 -14.48 -1.33 -3.12
N SER A 99 -15.14 -2.32 -3.74
CA SER A 99 -16.53 -2.66 -3.43
C SER A 99 -16.71 -3.24 -2.03
N ILE A 100 -15.62 -3.79 -1.48
CA ILE A 100 -15.57 -4.35 -0.13
C ILE A 100 -15.29 -3.31 0.96
N LEU A 101 -14.99 -2.06 0.59
CA LEU A 101 -14.68 -1.01 1.55
C LEU A 101 -15.94 -0.46 2.20
N ALA A 102 -15.86 -0.13 3.48
CA ALA A 102 -16.95 0.52 4.17
C ALA A 102 -17.19 1.93 3.58
N PRO A 103 -18.45 2.42 3.52
CA PRO A 103 -18.74 3.77 3.06
C PRO A 103 -17.92 4.83 3.81
N GLY A 104 -17.39 5.81 3.08
CA GLY A 104 -16.57 6.88 3.67
C GLY A 104 -15.12 6.48 4.03
N THR A 105 -14.69 5.28 3.66
CA THR A 105 -13.29 4.82 3.82
C THR A 105 -12.56 4.77 2.48
N GLY A 106 -11.25 4.50 2.52
CA GLY A 106 -10.41 4.45 1.33
C GLY A 106 -9.12 3.67 1.55
N ILE A 107 -8.18 3.88 0.63
CA ILE A 107 -6.87 3.22 0.63
C ILE A 107 -5.81 4.25 0.97
N ALA A 108 -4.88 3.88 1.85
CA ALA A 108 -3.68 4.65 2.15
C ALA A 108 -2.45 3.82 1.73
N ILE A 109 -1.52 4.46 1.03
CA ILE A 109 -0.25 3.84 0.60
C ILE A 109 0.88 4.53 1.34
N VAL A 110 1.70 3.75 2.05
CA VAL A 110 2.94 4.20 2.67
C VAL A 110 4.09 3.47 2.01
N SER A 111 5.04 4.22 1.45
CA SER A 111 6.24 3.70 0.81
C SER A 111 7.44 3.87 1.73
N LEU A 112 8.34 2.88 1.73
CA LEU A 112 9.57 2.85 2.52
C LEU A 112 10.72 2.30 1.66
N GLY A 113 11.95 2.73 1.94
CA GLY A 113 13.14 2.29 1.22
C GLY A 113 13.40 3.08 -0.06
N ALA A 114 13.90 2.42 -1.09
CA ALA A 114 14.28 3.07 -2.34
C ALA A 114 13.08 3.68 -3.09
N GLU A 115 13.27 4.85 -3.70
CA GLU A 115 12.27 5.51 -4.54
C GLU A 115 11.87 4.63 -5.74
N ARG A 116 10.57 4.65 -6.08
CA ARG A 116 9.98 3.90 -7.20
C ARG A 116 8.92 4.75 -7.88
N ALA A 117 8.73 4.59 -9.20
CA ALA A 117 7.64 5.26 -9.89
C ALA A 117 6.27 4.72 -9.44
N LEU A 118 5.39 5.61 -8.98
CA LEU A 118 3.98 5.32 -8.73
C LEU A 118 3.13 6.09 -9.74
N GLY A 119 2.44 5.35 -10.62
CA GLY A 119 1.53 5.91 -11.62
C GLY A 119 0.08 5.65 -11.26
N LEU A 120 -0.77 6.66 -11.44
CA LEU A 120 -2.21 6.53 -11.45
C LEU A 120 -2.71 6.61 -12.89
N ARG A 121 -3.70 5.76 -13.20
CA ARG A 121 -4.36 5.72 -14.49
C ARG A 121 -5.87 5.82 -14.27
N THR A 122 -6.49 6.88 -14.75
CA THR A 122 -7.94 7.09 -14.68
C THR A 122 -8.56 6.94 -16.07
N ARG A 123 -9.80 6.44 -16.13
CA ARG A 123 -10.57 6.40 -17.37
C ARG A 123 -11.22 7.77 -17.59
N GLY A 124 -10.89 8.41 -18.70
CA GLY A 124 -11.54 9.62 -19.22
C GLY A 124 -12.39 9.32 -20.45
N ASP A 125 -13.04 10.36 -20.97
CA ASP A 125 -13.99 10.24 -22.09
C ASP A 125 -13.32 9.81 -23.40
N GLU A 126 -12.04 10.18 -23.61
CA GLU A 126 -11.25 9.86 -24.82
C GLU A 126 -10.15 8.81 -24.59
N GLY A 127 -10.16 8.10 -23.45
CA GLY A 127 -9.17 7.07 -23.14
C GLY A 127 -8.63 7.13 -21.71
N PHE A 128 -7.37 6.80 -21.52
CA PHE A 128 -6.74 6.81 -20.19
C PHE A 128 -5.96 8.10 -19.96
N VAL A 129 -6.15 8.71 -18.79
CA VAL A 129 -5.32 9.81 -18.30
C VAL A 129 -4.30 9.25 -17.32
N TYR A 130 -3.03 9.59 -17.52
CA TYR A 130 -1.92 9.13 -16.71
C TYR A 130 -1.41 10.26 -15.81
N GLN A 131 -1.20 9.95 -14.54
CA GLN A 131 -0.62 10.87 -13.57
C GLN A 131 0.48 10.14 -12.80
N GLN A 132 1.73 10.61 -12.91
CA GLN A 132 2.81 10.16 -12.05
C GLN A 132 2.74 10.91 -10.72
N ILE A 133 2.89 10.19 -9.61
CA ILE A 133 2.98 10.81 -8.29
C ILE A 133 4.43 11.26 -8.09
N PRO A 134 4.68 12.55 -7.81
CA PRO A 134 6.03 13.06 -7.55
C PRO A 134 6.42 12.64 -6.13
N LEU A 135 6.91 11.41 -5.99
CA LEU A 135 7.42 10.93 -4.72
C LEU A 135 8.72 11.70 -4.40
N ALA A 136 8.78 12.29 -3.21
CA ALA A 136 9.97 12.93 -2.70
C ALA A 136 11.10 11.90 -2.57
N ALA A 137 12.31 12.33 -2.95
CA ALA A 137 13.55 11.56 -2.87
C ALA A 137 14.11 11.51 -1.45
#